data_AF-A0AAQ3TBW5-F1
#
_entry.id   AF-A0AAQ3TBW5-F1
#
_cell.length_a   1.000
_cell.length_b   1.000
_cell.length_c   1.000
_cell.angle_alpha   90.00
_cell.angle_beta   90.00
_cell.angle_gamma   90.00
#
_symmetry.space_group_name_H-M   'P 1'
#
loop_
_entity.id
_entity.type
_entity.pdbx_description
1 polymer ?
#
loop_
_entity_poly.entity_id
_entity_poly.type
_entity_poly.pdbx_seq_one_letter_code
_entity_poly.pdbx_strand_id
1 'polypeptide(L)'
;MMRKYASEAGGLRAARLGPHGRSATARTAHNMSAAALRKRSDASLVNKVPVAPLRPILANLQEVFLGTKLAVLFPAVPLAIAAQCASFGQVWVFTLSMIGLIPLAERVSFLTEQIAIYTGPTVGGLLNATCGNATELIIALFALIQGEIEVVKCSLLGSVLSNLLLVLGTSLFCGGIVNMDAKQPYDRTQADVSTGLLILGALCQSLPLMLRYAVGAGEHTVAAPTTGLDLSRACSIIMLLAYVAYLFFQLKTHAQLFEPQEVDDDGADHEDDELPVIGFASGLFWLAFKTVLIAILSEYVVGTIEPASQSWGLSVSFISIILLPIVGNAAEHAGAIIFALKNKLDITLGVALGSATQISMFVVPLSVIVAWIAGIQMDLDFKLLETGSLFVSVLVTAFTLQDGSSHYLKGILLLLCYIVIGACFFVTRQPASHANSNGAELSLVTGTLGAQVA
;
A
#
# COMPACT_ATOMS: atom_id res chain seq x y z
N MET A 1 -51.11 -13.92 29.01
CA MET A 1 -52.11 -12.85 28.72
C MET A 1 -51.84 -11.70 29.69
N MET A 2 -51.54 -10.47 29.19
CA MET A 2 -51.40 -9.18 29.92
C MET A 2 -50.34 -9.05 31.06
N ARG A 3 -49.39 -8.09 30.92
CA ARG A 3 -49.25 -6.76 31.61
C ARG A 3 -48.81 -6.85 33.10
N LYS A 4 -47.70 -6.28 33.64
CA LYS A 4 -46.77 -5.13 33.39
C LYS A 4 -47.04 -3.90 34.30
N TYR A 5 -45.97 -3.37 34.94
CA TYR A 5 -45.85 -2.18 35.84
C TYR A 5 -46.34 -2.36 37.31
N ALA A 6 -45.73 -1.79 38.38
CA ALA A 6 -44.46 -1.06 38.67
C ALA A 6 -44.18 -1.18 40.23
N SER A 7 -43.19 -0.57 40.93
CA SER A 7 -42.14 0.44 40.62
C SER A 7 -40.90 0.33 41.57
N GLU A 8 -39.94 1.23 41.36
CA GLU A 8 -38.82 1.78 42.19
C GLU A 8 -38.51 1.27 43.62
N ALA A 9 -37.22 0.96 43.86
CA ALA A 9 -36.28 1.87 44.56
C ALA A 9 -34.85 1.29 44.62
N GLY A 10 -33.86 1.99 44.04
CA GLY A 10 -32.44 1.61 44.10
C GLY A 10 -31.53 2.83 43.84
N GLY A 11 -30.80 3.28 44.86
CA GLY A 11 -30.15 4.59 44.84
C GLY A 11 -28.89 4.68 43.99
N LEU A 12 -28.79 5.73 43.15
CA LEU A 12 -27.54 6.12 42.51
C LEU A 12 -26.57 6.74 43.53
N ARG A 13 -25.31 6.27 43.54
CA ARG A 13 -24.17 7.04 44.04
C ARG A 13 -23.45 7.67 42.85
N ALA A 14 -23.59 8.98 42.68
CA ALA A 14 -22.97 9.71 41.59
C ALA A 14 -21.47 9.92 41.84
N ALA A 15 -20.62 9.33 41.01
CA ALA A 15 -19.22 9.74 40.86
C ALA A 15 -19.17 10.99 39.95
N ARG A 16 -18.57 12.09 40.42
CA ARG A 16 -18.41 13.31 39.62
C ARG A 16 -17.26 13.14 38.63
N LEU A 17 -17.58 13.03 37.35
CA LEU A 17 -16.62 13.30 36.28
C LEU A 17 -16.45 14.82 36.12
N GLY A 18 -15.21 15.30 36.20
CA GLY A 18 -14.87 16.71 35.96
C GLY A 18 -14.85 17.01 34.45
N PRO A 19 -15.18 18.24 34.02
CA PRO A 19 -15.38 18.57 32.60
C PRO A 19 -14.07 18.87 31.85
N HIS A 20 -13.03 18.03 31.99
CA HIS A 20 -11.79 18.08 31.20
C HIS A 20 -11.18 16.68 30.98
N GLY A 21 -11.98 15.77 30.41
CA GLY A 21 -11.40 14.62 29.70
C GLY A 21 -10.73 15.13 28.43
N ARG A 22 -9.40 14.98 28.30
CA ARG A 22 -8.73 15.15 27.00
C ARG A 22 -9.30 14.10 26.06
N SER A 23 -9.71 14.51 24.86
CA SER A 23 -10.03 13.53 23.81
C SER A 23 -8.79 12.69 23.55
N ALA A 24 -8.90 11.38 23.73
CA ALA A 24 -7.92 10.47 23.16
C ALA A 24 -7.83 10.75 21.65
N THR A 25 -6.62 10.74 21.09
CA THR A 25 -6.41 11.08 19.69
C THR A 25 -6.68 9.82 18.87
N ALA A 26 -7.87 9.72 18.29
CA ALA A 26 -8.30 8.58 17.48
C ALA A 26 -7.25 8.27 16.39
N ARG A 27 -6.44 7.23 16.61
CA ARG A 27 -5.56 6.63 15.60
C ARG A 27 -6.36 5.54 14.90
N THR A 28 -6.24 5.44 13.58
CA THR A 28 -6.76 4.28 12.86
C THR A 28 -5.70 3.18 12.80
N ALA A 29 -6.11 1.93 12.63
CA ALA A 29 -5.22 0.78 12.42
C ALA A 29 -4.05 1.04 11.45
N HIS A 30 -4.33 1.75 10.36
CA HIS A 30 -3.36 2.10 9.31
C HIS A 30 -2.21 2.98 9.82
N ASN A 31 -2.45 3.84 10.83
CA ASN A 31 -1.45 4.76 11.34
C ASN A 31 -0.33 4.05 12.13
N MET A 32 -0.55 2.82 12.58
CA MET A 32 0.31 2.15 13.57
C MET A 32 1.43 1.29 12.96
N SER A 33 1.48 1.11 11.62
CA SER A 33 2.41 0.20 10.94
C SER A 33 3.88 0.51 11.22
N ALA A 34 4.26 1.79 11.19
CA ALA A 34 5.64 2.24 11.45
C ALA A 34 6.03 2.14 12.93
N ALA A 35 5.10 2.35 13.87
CA ALA A 35 5.34 2.20 15.30
C ALA A 35 5.84 0.78 15.67
N ALA A 36 5.34 -0.26 14.98
CA ALA A 36 5.75 -1.65 15.20
C ALA A 36 7.23 -1.95 14.88
N LEU A 37 7.85 -1.17 13.99
CA LEU A 37 9.25 -1.32 13.56
C LEU A 37 10.25 -0.54 14.42
N ARG A 38 9.74 0.32 15.31
CA ARG A 38 10.53 1.17 16.18
C ARG A 38 11.37 0.35 17.15
N LYS A 39 12.67 0.65 17.22
CA LYS A 39 13.54 0.20 18.30
C LYS A 39 13.42 1.19 19.46
N ARG A 40 13.17 0.74 20.70
CA ARG A 40 13.31 1.61 21.88
C ARG A 40 14.74 2.16 21.89
N SER A 41 14.87 3.47 21.66
CA SER A 41 16.16 4.14 21.54
C SER A 41 16.81 4.29 22.91
N ASP A 42 17.85 3.50 23.17
CA ASP A 42 18.69 3.67 24.36
C ASP A 42 19.30 5.08 24.37
N ALA A 43 18.80 5.93 25.29
CA ALA A 43 19.28 7.30 25.49
C ALA A 43 20.75 7.38 25.97
N SER A 44 21.41 6.24 26.19
CA SER A 44 22.80 6.14 26.67
C SER A 44 23.83 6.71 25.68
N LEU A 45 23.54 6.74 24.37
CA LEU A 45 24.40 7.37 23.37
C LEU A 45 24.25 8.90 23.37
N VAL A 46 23.01 9.40 23.40
CA VAL A 46 22.70 10.84 23.46
C VAL A 46 23.21 11.48 24.75
N ASN A 47 23.14 10.76 25.88
CA ASN A 47 23.62 11.25 27.18
C ASN A 47 25.14 11.41 27.30
N LYS A 48 25.93 10.80 26.39
CA LYS A 48 27.40 10.95 26.35
C LYS A 48 27.88 12.22 25.62
N VAL A 49 26.97 12.99 24.99
CA VAL A 49 27.33 14.22 24.28
C VAL A 49 27.38 15.40 25.26
N PRO A 50 28.51 16.13 25.39
CA PRO A 50 28.69 17.18 26.39
C PRO A 50 28.06 18.54 26.02
N VAL A 51 27.51 18.70 24.81
CA VAL A 51 27.05 20.00 24.29
C VAL A 51 25.51 20.08 24.29
N ALA A 52 24.94 20.90 25.17
CA ALA A 52 23.50 20.99 25.43
C ALA A 52 22.60 21.25 24.19
N PRO A 53 22.88 22.23 23.29
CA PRO A 53 22.01 22.50 22.14
C PRO A 53 22.11 21.45 21.02
N LEU A 54 23.22 20.70 20.95
CA LEU A 54 23.37 19.60 19.99
C LEU A 54 22.63 18.34 20.45
N ARG A 55 22.41 18.15 21.75
CA ARG A 55 21.74 16.96 22.31
C ARG A 55 20.33 16.70 21.72
N PRO A 56 19.40 17.67 21.61
CA PRO A 56 18.10 17.44 20.96
C PRO A 56 18.22 17.21 19.45
N ILE A 57 19.17 17.87 18.76
CA ILE A 57 19.40 17.69 17.31
C ILE A 57 19.92 16.27 17.03
N LEU A 58 20.88 15.81 17.84
CA LEU A 58 21.46 14.47 17.70
C LEU A 58 20.47 13.38 18.11
N ALA A 59 19.60 13.63 19.08
CA ALA A 59 18.47 12.75 19.41
C ALA A 59 17.46 12.64 18.25
N ASN A 60 17.08 13.76 17.63
CA ASN A 60 16.23 13.76 16.43
C ASN A 60 16.90 12.98 15.28
N LEU A 61 18.19 13.21 15.01
CA LEU A 61 18.96 12.46 14.00
C LEU A 61 19.00 10.95 14.31
N GLN A 62 19.24 10.57 15.56
CA GLN A 62 19.25 9.17 15.98
C GLN A 62 17.87 8.52 15.79
N GLU A 63 16.77 9.17 16.17
CA GLU A 63 15.43 8.61 16.00
C GLU A 63 15.03 8.50 14.51
N VAL A 64 15.38 9.50 13.69
CA VAL A 64 15.02 9.58 12.26
C VAL A 64 15.86 8.68 11.35
N PHE A 65 17.06 8.26 11.76
CA PHE A 65 17.91 7.36 10.96
C PHE A 65 18.22 6.01 11.62
N LEU A 66 18.27 5.92 12.96
CA LEU A 66 18.68 4.71 13.70
C LEU A 66 17.56 4.11 14.56
N GLY A 67 16.40 4.79 14.68
CA GLY A 67 15.24 4.31 15.44
C GLY A 67 14.45 3.15 14.81
N THR A 68 14.91 2.59 13.69
CA THR A 68 14.25 1.50 12.94
C THR A 68 15.18 0.31 12.74
N LYS A 69 14.62 -0.90 12.74
CA LYS A 69 15.37 -2.13 12.39
C LYS A 69 15.88 -2.09 10.94
N LEU A 70 15.24 -1.32 10.06
CA LEU A 70 15.64 -1.13 8.67
C LEU A 70 16.83 -0.17 8.50
N ALA A 71 17.37 0.41 9.59
CA ALA A 71 18.45 1.40 9.53
C ALA A 71 19.73 0.89 8.84
N VAL A 72 19.94 -0.43 8.85
CA VAL A 72 21.03 -1.12 8.13
C VAL A 72 20.99 -0.86 6.62
N LEU A 73 19.83 -0.52 6.06
CA LEU A 73 19.65 -0.25 4.63
C LEU A 73 19.90 1.23 4.26
N PHE A 74 19.97 2.16 5.23
CA PHE A 74 20.22 3.58 4.92
C PHE A 74 21.48 3.88 4.10
N PRO A 75 22.61 3.16 4.26
CA PRO A 75 23.79 3.36 3.42
C PRO A 75 23.53 3.18 1.92
N ALA A 76 22.47 2.44 1.51
CA ALA A 76 22.10 2.31 0.11
C ALA A 76 21.69 3.65 -0.54
N VAL A 77 21.12 4.60 0.23
CA VAL A 77 20.72 5.92 -0.28
C VAL A 77 21.91 6.76 -0.79
N PRO A 78 22.95 7.08 0.02
CA PRO A 78 24.12 7.79 -0.49
C PRO A 78 24.93 6.94 -1.48
N LEU A 79 24.91 5.60 -1.39
CA LEU A 79 25.56 4.74 -2.38
C LEU A 79 24.88 4.80 -3.75
N ALA A 80 23.55 4.86 -3.82
CA ALA A 80 22.80 5.03 -5.07
C ALA A 80 23.14 6.37 -5.74
N ILE A 81 23.14 7.46 -4.95
CA ILE A 81 23.50 8.80 -5.44
C ILE A 81 24.97 8.82 -5.91
N ALA A 82 25.89 8.25 -5.13
CA ALA A 82 27.31 8.15 -5.52
C ALA A 82 27.51 7.30 -6.78
N ALA A 83 26.78 6.19 -6.92
CA ALA A 83 26.81 5.34 -8.12
C ALA A 83 26.31 6.10 -9.36
N GLN A 84 25.23 6.88 -9.24
CA GLN A 84 24.72 7.72 -10.33
C GLN A 84 25.72 8.83 -10.69
N CYS A 85 26.25 9.57 -9.71
CA CYS A 85 27.25 10.61 -9.95
C CYS A 85 28.55 10.07 -10.56
N ALA A 86 28.95 8.85 -10.22
CA ALA A 86 30.12 8.17 -10.80
C ALA A 86 29.83 7.49 -12.15
N SER A 87 28.60 7.55 -12.66
CA SER A 87 28.14 6.79 -13.84
C SER A 87 28.47 5.30 -13.76
N PHE A 88 28.28 4.72 -12.57
CA PHE A 88 28.43 3.29 -12.33
C PHE A 88 27.31 2.51 -13.04
N GLY A 89 27.46 1.18 -13.15
CA GLY A 89 26.51 0.37 -13.93
C GLY A 89 25.05 0.57 -13.52
N GLN A 90 24.17 0.84 -14.49
CA GLN A 90 22.76 1.20 -14.27
C GLN A 90 21.99 0.19 -13.41
N VAL A 91 22.32 -1.11 -13.52
CA VAL A 91 21.76 -2.19 -12.69
C VAL A 91 22.08 -1.99 -11.20
N TRP A 92 23.26 -1.48 -10.87
CA TRP A 92 23.64 -1.15 -9.49
C TRP A 92 22.92 0.10 -8.99
N VAL A 93 22.76 1.11 -9.84
CA VAL A 93 21.95 2.31 -9.51
C VAL A 93 20.51 1.89 -9.20
N PHE A 94 19.89 1.06 -10.06
CA PHE A 94 18.56 0.48 -9.84
C PHE A 94 18.48 -0.26 -8.50
N THR A 95 19.40 -1.22 -8.28
CA THR A 95 19.40 -2.07 -7.09
C THR A 95 19.62 -1.29 -5.80
N LEU A 96 20.57 -0.34 -5.78
CA LEU A 96 20.84 0.50 -4.60
C LEU A 96 19.69 1.47 -4.33
N SER A 97 19.04 2.01 -5.37
CA SER A 97 17.87 2.88 -5.22
C SER A 97 16.68 2.10 -4.64
N MET A 98 16.42 0.89 -5.16
CA MET A 98 15.41 -0.03 -4.62
C MET A 98 15.65 -0.35 -3.14
N ILE A 99 16.88 -0.69 -2.74
CA ILE A 99 17.22 -0.95 -1.34
C ILE A 99 17.11 0.32 -0.48
N GLY A 100 17.48 1.48 -1.04
CA GLY A 100 17.41 2.78 -0.36
C GLY A 100 15.99 3.30 -0.13
N LEU A 101 15.04 2.94 -0.98
CA LEU A 101 13.62 3.29 -0.83
C LEU A 101 12.97 2.61 0.38
N ILE A 102 13.29 1.34 0.67
CA ILE A 102 12.74 0.57 1.80
C ILE A 102 12.77 1.35 3.14
N PRO A 103 13.94 1.82 3.66
CA PRO A 103 13.99 2.55 4.92
C PRO A 103 13.49 4.00 4.81
N LEU A 104 13.39 4.56 3.60
CA LEU A 104 12.82 5.90 3.40
C LEU A 104 11.29 5.88 3.50
N ALA A 105 10.62 4.93 2.84
CA ALA A 105 9.19 4.71 2.92
C ALA A 105 8.74 4.54 4.38
N GLU A 106 9.45 3.69 5.13
CA GLU A 106 9.18 3.45 6.55
C GLU A 106 9.30 4.71 7.41
N ARG A 107 10.35 5.51 7.22
CA ARG A 107 10.50 6.77 7.96
C ARG A 107 9.50 7.83 7.54
N VAL A 108 9.05 7.87 6.29
CA VAL A 108 7.99 8.79 5.82
C VAL A 108 6.64 8.43 6.48
N SER A 109 6.30 7.14 6.56
CA SER A 109 5.14 6.65 7.30
C SER A 109 5.23 6.99 8.80
N PHE A 110 6.38 6.76 9.44
CA PHE A 110 6.62 7.17 10.84
C PHE A 110 6.46 8.68 11.06
N LEU A 111 7.07 9.52 10.24
CA LEU A 111 6.98 10.97 10.36
C LEU A 111 5.55 11.48 10.12
N THR A 112 4.82 10.81 9.23
CA THR A 112 3.39 11.03 8.98
C THR A 112 2.54 10.75 10.23
N GLU A 113 2.76 9.61 10.90
CA GLU A 113 2.11 9.30 12.19
C GLU A 113 2.44 10.36 13.26
N GLN A 114 3.71 10.74 13.41
CA GLN A 114 4.14 11.74 14.40
C GLN A 114 3.51 13.12 14.15
N ILE A 115 3.33 13.53 12.89
CA ILE A 115 2.65 14.78 12.55
C ILE A 115 1.13 14.67 12.78
N ALA A 116 0.51 13.52 12.49
CA ALA A 116 -0.93 13.28 12.68
C ALA A 116 -1.37 13.47 14.15
N ILE A 117 -0.51 13.15 15.13
CA ILE A 117 -0.75 13.39 16.56
C ILE A 117 -1.02 14.89 16.85
N TYR A 118 -0.36 15.81 16.12
CA TYR A 118 -0.53 17.26 16.31
C TYR A 118 -1.70 17.87 15.53
N THR A 119 -2.13 17.25 14.43
CA THR A 119 -3.12 17.83 13.50
C THR A 119 -4.55 17.35 13.77
N GLY A 120 -4.73 16.34 14.64
CA GLY A 120 -6.03 15.80 15.05
C GLY A 120 -6.63 14.83 14.02
N PRO A 121 -7.69 14.07 14.39
CA PRO A 121 -8.09 12.86 13.66
C PRO A 121 -8.38 13.06 12.17
N THR A 122 -9.09 14.12 11.78
CA THR A 122 -9.47 14.35 10.37
C THR A 122 -8.28 14.77 9.50
N VAL A 123 -7.44 15.71 9.97
CA VAL A 123 -6.29 16.19 9.20
C VAL A 123 -5.17 15.15 9.23
N GLY A 124 -4.94 14.50 10.38
CA GLY A 124 -4.01 13.39 10.53
C GLY A 124 -4.38 12.19 9.66
N GLY A 125 -5.67 11.84 9.58
CA GLY A 125 -6.17 10.80 8.68
C GLY A 125 -5.96 11.11 7.20
N LEU A 126 -6.18 12.35 6.77
CA LEU A 126 -5.92 12.80 5.39
C LEU A 126 -4.41 12.83 5.07
N LEU A 127 -3.59 13.25 6.04
CA LEU A 127 -2.14 13.26 5.93
C LEU A 127 -1.60 11.83 5.86
N ASN A 128 -2.16 10.88 6.63
CA ASN A 128 -1.84 9.46 6.51
C ASN A 128 -2.26 8.87 5.15
N ALA A 129 -3.48 9.13 4.68
CA ALA A 129 -3.95 8.69 3.37
C ALA A 129 -3.03 9.15 2.20
N THR A 130 -2.48 10.36 2.31
CA THR A 130 -1.65 10.96 1.27
C THR A 130 -0.18 10.57 1.41
N CYS A 131 0.38 10.67 2.62
CA CYS A 131 1.80 10.49 2.87
C CYS A 131 2.20 9.04 3.22
N GLY A 132 1.25 8.20 3.63
CA GLY A 132 1.48 6.75 3.81
C GLY A 132 1.88 6.09 2.48
N ASN A 133 1.13 6.37 1.41
CA ASN A 133 1.41 5.91 0.04
C ASN A 133 2.31 6.89 -0.75
N ALA A 134 3.11 7.73 -0.07
CA ALA A 134 3.92 8.74 -0.75
C ALA A 134 4.93 8.11 -1.70
N THR A 135 5.50 6.96 -1.33
CA THR A 135 6.53 6.27 -2.12
C THR A 135 5.97 5.85 -3.47
N GLU A 136 4.81 5.20 -3.45
CA GLU A 136 4.07 4.67 -4.60
C GLU A 136 3.61 5.81 -5.49
N LEU A 137 3.03 6.86 -4.91
CA LEU A 137 2.58 8.05 -5.63
C LEU A 137 3.77 8.78 -6.29
N ILE A 138 4.91 8.92 -5.61
CA ILE A 138 6.08 9.60 -6.18
C ILE A 138 6.69 8.78 -7.32
N ILE A 139 6.84 7.45 -7.16
CA ILE A 139 7.30 6.57 -8.24
C ILE A 139 6.36 6.65 -9.45
N ALA A 140 5.04 6.58 -9.21
CA ALA A 140 4.03 6.72 -10.26
C ALA A 140 4.10 8.08 -10.97
N LEU A 141 4.30 9.19 -10.24
CA LEU A 141 4.42 10.52 -10.84
C LEU A 141 5.70 10.68 -11.68
N PHE A 142 6.85 10.17 -11.22
CA PHE A 142 8.08 10.22 -12.01
C PHE A 142 7.99 9.33 -13.27
N ALA A 143 7.44 8.13 -13.16
CA ALA A 143 7.17 7.27 -14.30
C ALA A 143 6.21 7.93 -15.29
N LEU A 144 5.13 8.56 -14.81
CA LEU A 144 4.18 9.28 -15.64
C LEU A 144 4.85 10.45 -16.40
N ILE A 145 5.67 11.27 -15.73
CA ILE A 145 6.38 12.40 -16.33
C ILE A 145 7.40 11.93 -17.38
N GLN A 146 8.04 10.77 -17.18
CA GLN A 146 8.95 10.16 -18.14
C GLN A 146 8.22 9.45 -19.31
N GLY A 147 6.89 9.34 -19.26
CA GLY A 147 6.08 8.65 -20.28
C GLY A 147 5.94 7.14 -20.08
N GLU A 148 6.47 6.61 -18.98
CA GLU A 148 6.48 5.18 -18.63
C GLU A 148 5.13 4.71 -18.06
N ILE A 149 4.06 4.88 -18.83
CA ILE A 149 2.68 4.58 -18.42
C ILE A 149 2.51 3.10 -18.02
N GLU A 150 3.25 2.18 -18.65
CA GLU A 150 3.23 0.77 -18.23
C GLU A 150 3.82 0.58 -16.82
N VAL A 151 4.92 1.26 -16.48
CA VAL A 151 5.51 1.20 -15.13
C VAL A 151 4.52 1.74 -14.10
N VAL A 152 3.82 2.84 -14.40
CA VAL A 152 2.76 3.40 -13.53
C VAL A 152 1.66 2.36 -13.29
N LYS A 153 1.10 1.78 -14.36
CA LYS A 153 0.02 0.80 -14.29
C LYS A 153 0.43 -0.45 -13.50
N CYS A 154 1.56 -1.06 -13.87
CA CYS A 154 2.04 -2.28 -13.25
C CYS A 154 2.44 -2.07 -11.77
N SER A 155 3.07 -0.95 -11.42
CA SER A 155 3.49 -0.67 -10.04
C SER A 155 2.33 -0.44 -9.08
N LEU A 156 1.34 0.35 -9.48
CA LEU A 156 0.17 0.61 -8.64
C LEU A 156 -0.71 -0.64 -8.49
N LEU A 157 -0.96 -1.37 -9.59
CA LEU A 157 -1.71 -2.63 -9.52
C LEU A 157 -0.95 -3.70 -8.72
N GLY A 158 0.37 -3.78 -8.89
CA GLY A 158 1.25 -4.65 -8.12
C GLY A 158 1.25 -4.34 -6.62
N SER A 159 1.11 -3.07 -6.23
CA SER A 159 1.00 -2.68 -4.82
C SER A 159 -0.34 -3.08 -4.20
N VAL A 160 -1.44 -3.02 -4.96
CA VAL A 160 -2.72 -3.62 -4.53
C VAL A 160 -2.58 -5.15 -4.38
N LEU A 161 -1.97 -5.84 -5.35
CA LEU A 161 -1.73 -7.30 -5.27
C LEU A 161 -0.83 -7.68 -4.07
N SER A 162 0.24 -6.91 -3.84
CA SER A 162 1.16 -7.08 -2.72
C SER A 162 0.42 -6.99 -1.40
N ASN A 163 -0.38 -5.94 -1.19
CA ASN A 163 -1.11 -5.76 0.05
C ASN A 163 -2.17 -6.85 0.31
N LEU A 164 -2.96 -7.20 -0.71
CA LEU A 164 -4.04 -8.17 -0.58
C LEU A 164 -3.54 -9.62 -0.41
N LEU A 165 -2.45 -9.99 -1.09
CA LEU A 165 -1.99 -11.38 -1.10
C LEU A 165 -0.69 -11.62 -0.34
N LEU A 166 0.34 -10.77 -0.53
CA LEU A 166 1.64 -10.95 0.09
C LEU A 166 1.63 -10.48 1.55
N VAL A 167 1.24 -9.22 1.80
CA VAL A 167 1.22 -8.62 3.14
C VAL A 167 0.20 -9.32 4.03
N LEU A 168 -1.06 -9.39 3.60
CA LEU A 168 -2.10 -10.08 4.35
C LEU A 168 -1.78 -11.58 4.48
N GLY A 169 -1.35 -12.25 3.41
CA GLY A 169 -1.02 -13.67 3.42
C GLY A 169 0.11 -14.03 4.38
N THR A 170 1.24 -13.32 4.32
CA THR A 170 2.34 -13.51 5.30
C THR A 170 1.90 -13.22 6.73
N SER A 171 1.08 -12.18 6.94
CA SER A 171 0.63 -11.79 8.28
C SER A 171 -0.28 -12.86 8.88
N LEU A 172 -1.31 -13.33 8.16
CA LEU A 172 -2.19 -14.41 8.62
C LEU A 172 -1.44 -15.75 8.76
N PHE A 173 -0.43 -16.01 7.92
CA PHE A 173 0.39 -17.22 8.01
C PHE A 173 1.26 -17.22 9.26
N CYS A 174 2.08 -16.18 9.45
CA CYS A 174 2.98 -16.05 10.59
C CYS A 174 2.20 -15.91 11.92
N GLY A 175 1.18 -15.06 11.94
CA GLY A 175 0.29 -14.89 13.10
C GLY A 175 -0.44 -16.19 13.46
N GLY A 176 -0.94 -16.92 12.46
CA GLY A 176 -1.63 -18.20 12.66
C GLY A 176 -0.73 -19.39 12.99
N ILE A 177 0.58 -19.32 12.73
CA ILE A 177 1.56 -20.30 13.24
C ILE A 177 1.88 -20.03 14.72
N VAL A 178 2.15 -18.77 15.08
CA VAL A 178 2.52 -18.42 16.46
C VAL A 178 1.35 -18.57 17.42
N ASN A 179 0.12 -18.34 16.94
CA ASN A 179 -1.10 -18.43 17.74
C ASN A 179 -1.93 -19.69 17.40
N MET A 180 -1.28 -20.81 17.05
CA MET A 180 -1.95 -22.06 16.63
C MET A 180 -3.02 -22.58 17.60
N ASP A 181 -2.78 -22.45 18.90
CA ASP A 181 -3.69 -22.95 19.96
C ASP A 181 -4.83 -21.98 20.30
N ALA A 182 -4.80 -20.76 19.74
CA ALA A 182 -5.78 -19.72 20.00
C ALA A 182 -6.76 -19.54 18.83
N LYS A 183 -8.03 -19.27 19.16
CA LYS A 183 -8.96 -18.72 18.17
C LYS A 183 -8.59 -17.27 17.93
N GLN A 184 -8.38 -16.90 16.67
CA GLN A 184 -8.08 -15.53 16.27
C GLN A 184 -9.27 -14.89 15.54
N PRO A 185 -10.31 -14.39 16.25
CA PRO A 185 -11.36 -13.60 15.64
C PRO A 185 -10.84 -12.20 15.28
N TYR A 186 -11.54 -11.51 14.38
CA TYR A 186 -11.38 -10.08 14.09
C TYR A 186 -12.72 -9.47 13.68
N ASP A 187 -12.87 -8.16 13.81
CA ASP A 187 -14.05 -7.44 13.31
C ASP A 187 -14.05 -7.40 11.78
N ARG A 188 -15.12 -7.93 11.18
CA ARG A 188 -15.31 -7.90 9.73
C ARG A 188 -15.67 -6.51 9.22
N THR A 189 -16.17 -5.61 10.06
CA THR A 189 -16.79 -4.36 9.62
C THR A 189 -15.81 -3.50 8.79
N GLN A 190 -14.56 -3.37 9.24
CA GLN A 190 -13.51 -2.70 8.47
C GLN A 190 -13.14 -3.47 7.18
N ALA A 191 -13.09 -4.80 7.25
CA ALA A 191 -12.74 -5.65 6.11
C ALA A 191 -13.81 -5.61 5.01
N ASP A 192 -15.09 -5.67 5.38
CA ASP A 192 -16.24 -5.64 4.47
C ASP A 192 -16.33 -4.30 3.73
N VAL A 193 -16.17 -3.18 4.43
CA VAL A 193 -16.14 -1.83 3.80
C VAL A 193 -14.97 -1.69 2.83
N SER A 194 -13.77 -2.11 3.24
CA SER A 194 -12.56 -2.02 2.41
C SER A 194 -12.65 -2.93 1.17
N THR A 195 -13.18 -4.15 1.34
CA THR A 195 -13.41 -5.12 0.27
C THR A 195 -14.48 -4.64 -0.71
N GLY A 196 -15.58 -4.05 -0.22
CA GLY A 196 -16.62 -3.47 -1.09
C GLY A 196 -16.08 -2.35 -1.99
N LEU A 197 -15.20 -1.51 -1.45
CA LEU A 197 -14.49 -0.49 -2.23
C LEU A 197 -13.49 -1.09 -3.23
N LEU A 198 -12.77 -2.15 -2.84
CA LEU A 198 -11.86 -2.87 -3.74
C LEU A 198 -12.59 -3.56 -4.89
N ILE A 199 -13.79 -4.10 -4.66
CA ILE A 199 -14.66 -4.66 -5.71
C ILE A 199 -15.11 -3.56 -6.68
N LEU A 200 -15.49 -2.38 -6.17
CA LEU A 200 -15.82 -1.22 -7.01
C LEU A 200 -14.60 -0.77 -7.84
N GLY A 201 -13.42 -0.71 -7.24
CA GLY A 201 -12.17 -0.39 -7.93
C GLY A 201 -11.82 -1.41 -9.03
N ALA A 202 -11.93 -2.70 -8.73
CA ALA A 202 -11.69 -3.78 -9.70
C ALA A 202 -12.69 -3.70 -10.87
N LEU A 203 -13.97 -3.40 -10.62
CA LEU A 203 -14.97 -3.17 -11.67
C LEU A 203 -14.59 -1.97 -12.54
N CYS A 204 -14.27 -0.83 -11.94
CA CYS A 204 -13.88 0.38 -12.66
C CYS A 204 -12.60 0.21 -13.49
N GLN A 205 -11.66 -0.62 -13.03
CA GLN A 205 -10.43 -0.95 -13.77
C GLN A 205 -10.65 -2.06 -14.83
N SER A 206 -11.67 -2.92 -14.68
CA SER A 206 -11.97 -3.97 -15.67
C SER A 206 -12.81 -3.48 -16.86
N LEU A 207 -13.67 -2.48 -16.65
CA LEU A 207 -14.61 -2.01 -17.69
C LEU A 207 -13.92 -1.46 -18.96
N PRO A 208 -12.83 -0.67 -18.90
CA PRO A 208 -12.10 -0.23 -20.11
C PRO A 208 -11.53 -1.40 -20.92
N LEU A 209 -10.96 -2.40 -20.25
CA LEU A 209 -10.46 -3.62 -20.90
C LEU A 209 -11.61 -4.41 -21.55
N MET A 210 -12.72 -4.60 -20.84
CA MET A 210 -13.91 -5.29 -21.36
C MET A 210 -14.48 -4.56 -22.59
N LEU A 211 -14.53 -3.22 -22.56
CA LEU A 211 -14.95 -2.40 -23.69
C LEU A 211 -14.01 -2.61 -24.89
N ARG A 212 -12.69 -2.60 -24.71
CA ARG A 212 -11.73 -2.86 -25.80
C ARG A 212 -11.96 -4.23 -26.44
N TYR A 213 -12.22 -5.27 -25.66
CA TYR A 213 -12.51 -6.60 -26.20
C TYR A 213 -13.86 -6.68 -26.92
N ALA A 214 -14.95 -6.18 -26.34
CA ALA A 214 -16.27 -6.23 -26.95
C ALA A 214 -16.34 -5.44 -28.27
N VAL A 215 -15.60 -4.32 -28.34
CA VAL A 215 -15.46 -3.52 -29.57
C VAL A 215 -14.55 -4.21 -30.59
N GLY A 216 -13.43 -4.79 -30.14
CA GLY A 216 -12.53 -5.56 -31.01
C GLY A 216 -13.18 -6.82 -31.59
N ALA A 217 -14.13 -7.43 -30.88
CA ALA A 217 -14.95 -8.55 -31.34
C ALA A 217 -16.11 -8.13 -32.27
N GLY A 218 -16.38 -6.84 -32.42
CA GLY A 218 -17.47 -6.31 -33.24
C GLY A 218 -18.87 -6.43 -32.60
N GLU A 219 -18.97 -6.77 -31.31
CA GLU A 219 -20.24 -6.82 -30.57
C GLU A 219 -20.84 -5.41 -30.38
N HIS A 220 -19.96 -4.41 -30.23
CA HIS A 220 -20.33 -3.01 -30.04
C HIS A 220 -19.49 -2.07 -30.89
N THR A 221 -20.10 -0.98 -31.37
CA THR A 221 -19.40 0.12 -32.05
C THR A 221 -19.27 1.32 -31.13
N VAL A 222 -18.23 2.12 -31.35
CA VAL A 222 -17.84 3.24 -30.49
C VAL A 222 -17.92 4.55 -31.27
N ALA A 223 -18.44 5.61 -30.64
CA ALA A 223 -18.64 6.91 -31.29
C ALA A 223 -17.32 7.64 -31.64
N ALA A 224 -16.24 7.41 -30.86
CA ALA A 224 -14.93 8.03 -31.08
C ALA A 224 -13.79 7.11 -30.60
N PRO A 225 -12.58 7.19 -31.20
CA PRO A 225 -11.42 6.43 -30.72
C PRO A 225 -10.99 6.82 -29.29
N THR A 226 -11.42 7.96 -28.75
CA THR A 226 -11.10 8.39 -27.38
C THR A 226 -11.96 7.74 -26.29
N THR A 227 -13.06 7.06 -26.64
CA THR A 227 -14.09 6.67 -25.66
C THR A 227 -13.59 5.71 -24.57
N GLY A 228 -12.60 4.85 -24.84
CA GLY A 228 -11.97 4.02 -23.79
C GLY A 228 -11.22 4.84 -22.73
N LEU A 229 -10.60 5.94 -23.16
CA LEU A 229 -9.89 6.88 -22.30
C LEU A 229 -10.87 7.83 -21.59
N ASP A 230 -11.96 8.24 -22.24
CA ASP A 230 -13.04 9.01 -21.61
C ASP A 230 -13.81 8.18 -20.57
N LEU A 231 -14.03 6.88 -20.83
CA LEU A 231 -14.53 5.93 -19.83
C LEU A 231 -13.57 5.81 -18.65
N SER A 232 -12.27 5.70 -18.91
CA SER A 232 -11.24 5.62 -17.85
C SER A 232 -11.21 6.86 -16.95
N ARG A 233 -11.38 8.06 -17.54
CA ARG A 233 -11.55 9.33 -16.80
C ARG A 233 -12.83 9.32 -15.95
N ALA A 234 -13.96 8.88 -16.51
CA ALA A 234 -15.24 8.80 -15.80
C ALA A 234 -15.19 7.82 -14.62
N CYS A 235 -14.63 6.63 -14.83
CA CYS A 235 -14.35 5.65 -13.78
C CYS A 235 -13.44 6.24 -12.68
N SER A 236 -12.39 6.98 -13.07
CA SER A 236 -11.47 7.62 -12.11
C SER A 236 -12.19 8.66 -11.23
N ILE A 237 -13.07 9.47 -11.80
CA ILE A 237 -13.89 10.44 -11.04
C ILE A 237 -14.81 9.70 -10.05
N ILE A 238 -15.48 8.62 -10.48
CA ILE A 238 -16.36 7.82 -9.61
C ILE A 238 -15.57 7.20 -8.44
N MET A 239 -14.38 6.65 -8.71
CA MET A 239 -13.51 6.06 -7.68
C MET A 239 -13.06 7.10 -6.65
N LEU A 240 -12.65 8.29 -7.10
CA LEU A 240 -12.27 9.39 -6.21
C LEU A 240 -13.46 9.90 -5.36
N LEU A 241 -14.66 10.00 -5.94
CA LEU A 241 -15.87 10.35 -5.19
C LEU A 241 -16.24 9.29 -4.14
N ALA A 242 -16.13 8.01 -4.48
CA ALA A 242 -16.33 6.91 -3.54
C ALA A 242 -15.27 6.92 -2.42
N TYR A 243 -14.02 7.26 -2.75
CA TYR A 243 -12.93 7.40 -1.77
C TYR A 243 -13.14 8.59 -0.82
N VAL A 244 -13.61 9.74 -1.31
CA VAL A 244 -13.98 10.89 -0.46
C VAL A 244 -15.16 10.55 0.45
N ALA A 245 -16.16 9.82 -0.05
CA ALA A 245 -17.25 9.30 0.77
C ALA A 245 -16.75 8.32 1.85
N TYR A 246 -15.80 7.45 1.51
CA TYR A 246 -15.12 6.55 2.46
C TYR A 246 -14.34 7.33 3.52
N LEU A 247 -13.55 8.35 3.17
CA LEU A 247 -12.85 9.19 4.15
C LEU A 247 -13.84 9.92 5.08
N PHE A 248 -14.98 10.38 4.58
CA PHE A 248 -16.02 10.97 5.41
C PHE A 248 -16.68 9.93 6.35
N PHE A 249 -16.84 8.69 5.89
CA PHE A 249 -17.31 7.58 6.70
C PHE A 249 -16.31 7.24 7.82
N GLN A 250 -15.05 7.02 7.45
CA GLN A 250 -13.95 6.64 8.33
C GLN A 250 -13.56 7.72 9.35
N LEU A 251 -13.48 8.99 8.94
CA LEU A 251 -12.94 10.06 9.78
C LEU A 251 -14.00 10.87 10.54
N LYS A 252 -15.30 10.61 10.31
CA LYS A 252 -16.37 11.42 10.91
C LYS A 252 -17.62 10.66 11.32
N THR A 253 -18.28 9.92 10.43
CA THR A 253 -19.59 9.32 10.80
C THR A 253 -19.46 8.03 11.58
N HIS A 254 -18.41 7.25 11.33
CA HIS A 254 -18.18 5.93 11.94
C HIS A 254 -16.72 5.74 12.39
N ALA A 255 -16.07 6.79 12.90
CA ALA A 255 -14.68 6.72 13.37
C ALA A 255 -14.42 5.59 14.37
N GLN A 256 -15.40 5.32 15.24
CA GLN A 256 -15.39 4.22 16.22
C GLN A 256 -15.28 2.80 15.59
N LEU A 257 -15.57 2.63 14.30
CA LEU A 257 -15.38 1.36 13.57
C LEU A 257 -13.96 1.17 13.03
N PHE A 258 -13.10 2.19 13.13
CA PHE A 258 -11.72 2.18 12.61
C PHE A 258 -10.67 2.54 13.67
N GLU A 259 -11.11 2.95 14.87
CA GLU A 259 -10.31 2.98 16.09
C GLU A 259 -9.98 1.52 16.48
N PRO A 260 -8.70 1.14 16.67
CA PRO A 260 -8.33 -0.16 17.19
C PRO A 260 -9.01 -0.40 18.53
N GLN A 261 -9.64 -1.57 18.71
CA GLN A 261 -10.02 -2.00 20.04
C GLN A 261 -8.76 -2.18 20.88
N GLU A 262 -8.63 -1.39 21.94
CA GLU A 262 -7.65 -1.65 22.99
C GLU A 262 -8.06 -2.94 23.68
N VAL A 263 -7.41 -4.04 23.28
CA VAL A 263 -7.44 -5.28 24.05
C VAL A 263 -6.69 -5.00 25.34
N ASP A 264 -7.39 -5.08 26.47
CA ASP A 264 -6.84 -4.99 27.83
C ASP A 264 -5.66 -5.97 27.98
N ASP A 265 -4.45 -5.47 27.79
CA ASP A 265 -3.21 -6.17 28.08
C ASP A 265 -2.72 -5.65 29.44
N ASP A 266 -2.95 -6.43 30.50
CA ASP A 266 -2.45 -6.18 31.88
C ASP A 266 -0.89 -6.23 31.96
N GLY A 267 -0.20 -6.14 30.83
CA GLY A 267 1.25 -6.01 30.68
C GLY A 267 1.68 -4.56 30.51
N ALA A 268 2.13 -3.93 31.61
CA ALA A 268 2.60 -2.55 31.63
C ALA A 268 3.79 -2.29 30.69
N ASP A 269 3.55 -1.66 29.52
CA ASP A 269 4.60 -1.01 28.72
C ASP A 269 4.12 -0.01 27.62
N HIS A 270 2.83 0.34 27.55
CA HIS A 270 2.25 1.11 26.42
C HIS A 270 1.84 2.58 26.69
N GLU A 271 1.83 3.07 27.94
CA GLU A 271 1.47 4.48 28.24
C GLU A 271 2.46 5.52 27.65
N ASP A 272 3.69 5.13 27.31
CA ASP A 272 4.72 6.01 26.73
C ASP A 272 4.56 6.26 25.20
N ASP A 273 3.71 5.52 24.50
CA ASP A 273 3.49 5.69 23.04
C ASP A 273 2.52 6.85 22.71
N GLU A 274 1.92 7.50 23.71
CA GLU A 274 0.99 8.63 23.52
C GLU A 274 1.67 9.94 23.11
N LEU A 275 2.92 10.16 23.53
CA LEU A 275 3.61 11.44 23.34
C LEU A 275 4.37 11.47 22.00
N PRO A 276 4.19 12.55 21.20
CA PRO A 276 4.94 12.70 19.95
C PRO A 276 6.44 12.88 20.25
N VAL A 277 7.25 11.99 19.70
CA VAL A 277 8.70 11.86 19.93
C VAL A 277 9.46 12.99 19.25
N ILE A 278 8.89 13.53 18.17
CA ILE A 278 9.47 14.56 17.32
C ILE A 278 8.53 15.78 17.32
N GLY A 279 9.08 16.96 17.62
CA GLY A 279 8.33 18.21 17.56
C GLY A 279 7.81 18.53 16.15
N PHE A 280 6.57 19.01 16.03
CA PHE A 280 5.86 19.27 14.76
C PHE A 280 6.72 19.87 13.63
N ALA A 281 7.47 20.95 13.91
CA ALA A 281 8.33 21.60 12.91
C ALA A 281 9.53 20.74 12.46
N SER A 282 10.10 19.94 13.37
CA SER A 282 11.13 18.94 13.05
C SER A 282 10.54 17.81 12.21
N GLY A 283 9.34 17.34 12.57
CA GLY A 283 8.59 16.32 11.83
C GLY A 283 8.35 16.74 10.37
N LEU A 284 7.83 17.96 10.16
CA LEU A 284 7.57 18.50 8.83
C LEU A 284 8.86 18.68 8.00
N PHE A 285 9.94 19.17 8.61
CA PHE A 285 11.25 19.28 7.95
C PHE A 285 11.78 17.92 7.50
N TRP A 286 11.77 16.93 8.41
CA TRP A 286 12.25 15.58 8.09
C TRP A 286 11.35 14.87 7.08
N LEU A 287 10.04 15.07 7.13
CA LEU A 287 9.10 14.54 6.14
C LEU A 287 9.48 15.06 4.75
N ALA A 288 9.55 16.38 4.58
CA ALA A 288 9.93 17.01 3.31
C ALA A 288 11.32 16.55 2.83
N PHE A 289 12.31 16.47 3.72
CA PHE A 289 13.65 15.99 3.36
C PHE A 289 13.65 14.52 2.89
N LYS A 290 12.94 13.63 3.58
CA LYS A 290 12.83 12.22 3.20
C LYS A 290 12.03 12.06 1.89
N THR A 291 10.96 12.84 1.69
CA THR A 291 10.21 12.91 0.43
C THR A 291 11.09 13.33 -0.75
N VAL A 292 12.01 14.30 -0.57
CA VAL A 292 12.97 14.68 -1.62
C VAL A 292 13.96 13.55 -1.93
N LEU A 293 14.44 12.82 -0.91
CA LEU A 293 15.30 11.65 -1.14
C LEU A 293 14.55 10.52 -1.87
N ILE A 294 13.28 10.27 -1.55
CA ILE A 294 12.43 9.34 -2.30
C ILE A 294 12.31 9.81 -3.75
N ALA A 295 12.00 11.09 -4.01
CA ALA A 295 11.90 11.63 -5.37
C ALA A 295 13.17 11.38 -6.21
N ILE A 296 14.34 11.63 -5.64
CA ILE A 296 15.64 11.38 -6.30
C ILE A 296 15.83 9.89 -6.62
N LEU A 297 15.56 8.99 -5.66
CA LEU A 297 15.68 7.55 -5.90
C LEU A 297 14.61 7.01 -6.86
N SER A 298 13.40 7.57 -6.85
CA SER A 298 12.32 7.23 -7.78
C SER A 298 12.69 7.61 -9.21
N GLU A 299 13.26 8.80 -9.43
CA GLU A 299 13.80 9.20 -10.73
C GLU A 299 14.84 8.18 -11.23
N TYR A 300 15.74 7.74 -10.36
CA TYR A 300 16.75 6.74 -10.69
C TYR A 300 16.15 5.37 -10.99
N VAL A 301 15.20 4.88 -10.17
CA VAL A 301 14.51 3.60 -10.38
C VAL A 301 13.81 3.57 -11.73
N VAL A 302 13.03 4.60 -12.06
CA VAL A 302 12.35 4.70 -13.36
C VAL A 302 13.36 4.78 -14.50
N GLY A 303 14.36 5.67 -14.41
CA GLY A 303 15.38 5.84 -15.46
C GLY A 303 16.33 4.65 -15.65
N THR A 304 16.32 3.65 -14.76
CA THR A 304 17.18 2.46 -14.84
C THR A 304 16.42 1.12 -14.89
N ILE A 305 15.08 1.15 -14.92
CA ILE A 305 14.24 -0.07 -14.94
C ILE A 305 14.41 -0.89 -16.23
N GLU A 306 14.51 -0.24 -17.38
CA GLU A 306 14.70 -0.90 -18.68
C GLU A 306 16.11 -1.52 -18.80
N PRO A 307 17.22 -0.82 -18.46
CA PRO A 307 18.54 -1.45 -18.32
C PRO A 307 18.58 -2.63 -17.33
N ALA A 308 17.87 -2.56 -16.20
CA ALA A 308 17.78 -3.65 -15.24
C ALA A 308 16.99 -4.84 -15.81
N SER A 309 15.86 -4.58 -16.48
CA SER A 309 15.06 -5.55 -17.23
C SER A 309 15.92 -6.34 -18.22
N GLN A 310 16.65 -5.64 -19.08
CA GLN A 310 17.54 -6.25 -20.08
C GLN A 310 18.67 -7.07 -19.43
N SER A 311 19.32 -6.54 -18.38
CA SER A 311 20.43 -7.24 -17.71
C SER A 311 19.99 -8.46 -16.89
N TRP A 312 18.76 -8.50 -16.38
CA TRP A 312 18.23 -9.63 -15.62
C TRP A 312 17.42 -10.62 -16.46
N GLY A 313 17.06 -10.26 -17.70
CA GLY A 313 16.21 -11.08 -18.57
C GLY A 313 14.76 -11.17 -18.08
N LEU A 314 14.31 -10.18 -17.32
CA LEU A 314 12.96 -10.06 -16.76
C LEU A 314 12.18 -8.98 -17.52
N SER A 315 10.86 -9.11 -17.65
CA SER A 315 10.04 -8.04 -18.25
C SER A 315 9.90 -6.83 -17.31
N VAL A 316 9.83 -5.62 -17.87
CA VAL A 316 9.50 -4.40 -17.11
C VAL A 316 8.19 -4.57 -16.34
N SER A 317 7.20 -5.24 -16.93
CA SER A 317 5.93 -5.60 -16.28
C SER A 317 6.17 -6.43 -15.01
N PHE A 318 7.01 -7.48 -15.06
CA PHE A 318 7.34 -8.30 -13.89
C PHE A 318 8.07 -7.51 -12.80
N ILE A 319 9.07 -6.71 -13.17
CA ILE A 319 9.81 -5.87 -12.21
C ILE A 319 8.85 -4.87 -11.54
N SER A 320 7.98 -4.24 -12.32
CA SER A 320 7.03 -3.24 -11.82
C SER A 320 5.92 -3.84 -10.96
N ILE A 321 5.38 -5.02 -11.31
CA ILE A 321 4.23 -5.61 -10.61
C ILE A 321 4.61 -6.49 -9.40
N ILE A 322 5.82 -7.09 -9.40
CA ILE A 322 6.29 -7.97 -8.33
C ILE A 322 7.37 -7.32 -7.46
N LEU A 323 8.44 -6.79 -8.05
CA LEU A 323 9.62 -6.34 -7.28
C LEU A 323 9.44 -4.94 -6.67
N LEU A 324 8.95 -3.99 -7.47
CA LEU A 324 8.76 -2.60 -7.06
C LEU A 324 7.81 -2.43 -5.85
N PRO A 325 6.68 -3.16 -5.75
CA PRO A 325 5.76 -3.00 -4.62
C PRO A 325 6.23 -3.70 -3.33
N ILE A 326 7.13 -4.68 -3.43
CA ILE A 326 7.80 -5.25 -2.24
C ILE A 326 8.65 -4.18 -1.56
N VAL A 327 9.27 -3.29 -2.35
CA VAL A 327 10.11 -2.19 -1.85
C VAL A 327 9.29 -1.06 -1.24
N GLY A 328 8.25 -0.59 -1.95
CA GLY A 328 7.39 0.50 -1.47
C GLY A 328 6.66 0.11 -0.18
N ASN A 329 5.99 -1.03 -0.20
CA ASN A 329 5.15 -1.50 0.90
C ASN A 329 5.95 -2.19 2.03
N ALA A 330 7.30 -2.28 1.95
CA ALA A 330 8.14 -3.05 2.89
C ALA A 330 7.90 -2.70 4.37
N ALA A 331 7.65 -1.41 4.65
CA ALA A 331 7.35 -0.88 5.97
C ALA A 331 6.03 -1.43 6.51
N GLU A 332 4.96 -1.27 5.72
CA GLU A 332 3.61 -1.72 6.04
C GLU A 332 3.55 -3.24 6.16
N HIS A 333 4.28 -3.94 5.29
CA HIS A 333 4.42 -5.39 5.28
C HIS A 333 4.99 -5.90 6.61
N ALA A 334 6.14 -5.37 7.04
CA ALA A 334 6.76 -5.81 8.27
C ALA A 334 5.98 -5.37 9.52
N GLY A 335 5.32 -4.19 9.48
CA GLY A 335 4.42 -3.75 10.55
C GLY A 335 3.20 -4.66 10.72
N ALA A 336 2.52 -5.00 9.62
CA ALA A 336 1.37 -5.90 9.61
C ALA A 336 1.72 -7.30 10.15
N ILE A 337 2.86 -7.88 9.75
CA ILE A 337 3.33 -9.16 10.29
C ILE A 337 3.54 -9.05 11.81
N ILE A 338 4.15 -7.98 12.31
CA ILE A 338 4.41 -7.81 13.76
C ILE A 338 3.09 -7.71 14.54
N PHE A 339 2.06 -7.03 14.02
CA PHE A 339 0.75 -6.99 14.67
C PHE A 339 0.04 -8.35 14.64
N ALA A 340 0.11 -9.09 13.54
CA ALA A 340 -0.48 -10.43 13.45
C ALA A 340 0.19 -11.44 14.38
N LEU A 341 1.52 -11.35 14.55
CA LEU A 341 2.27 -12.13 15.54
C LEU A 341 1.81 -11.81 16.97
N LYS A 342 1.54 -10.53 17.27
CA LYS A 342 0.96 -10.06 18.54
C LYS A 342 -0.56 -10.30 18.67
N ASN A 343 -1.16 -11.10 17.77
CA ASN A 343 -2.60 -11.37 17.73
C ASN A 343 -3.51 -10.13 17.57
N LYS A 344 -2.97 -8.99 17.12
CA LYS A 344 -3.72 -7.76 16.83
C LYS A 344 -4.15 -7.74 15.36
N LEU A 345 -5.09 -8.61 15.02
CA LEU A 345 -5.49 -8.84 13.63
C LEU A 345 -6.28 -7.69 13.00
N ASP A 346 -7.10 -6.97 13.76
CA ASP A 346 -7.84 -5.80 13.25
C ASP A 346 -6.87 -4.72 12.74
N ILE A 347 -5.77 -4.51 13.47
CA ILE A 347 -4.68 -3.61 13.05
C ILE A 347 -4.02 -4.13 11.76
N THR A 348 -3.74 -5.42 11.70
CA THR A 348 -3.15 -6.09 10.52
C THR A 348 -4.01 -5.91 9.26
N LEU A 349 -5.30 -6.19 9.39
CA LEU A 349 -6.31 -6.04 8.33
C LEU A 349 -6.45 -4.58 7.91
N GLY A 350 -6.48 -3.67 8.88
CA GLY A 350 -6.60 -2.24 8.63
C GLY A 350 -5.39 -1.62 7.92
N VAL A 351 -4.18 -2.12 8.17
CA VAL A 351 -2.98 -1.77 7.39
C VAL A 351 -3.08 -2.33 5.97
N ALA A 352 -3.23 -3.65 5.81
CA ALA A 352 -3.18 -4.31 4.51
C ALA A 352 -4.34 -3.91 3.57
N LEU A 353 -5.58 -4.00 4.04
CA LEU A 353 -6.76 -3.65 3.25
C LEU A 353 -6.88 -2.14 3.08
N GLY A 354 -6.55 -1.36 4.11
CA GLY A 354 -6.59 0.10 4.05
C GLY A 354 -5.65 0.64 2.98
N SER A 355 -4.38 0.22 2.97
CA SER A 355 -3.40 0.60 1.97
C SER A 355 -3.83 0.14 0.56
N ALA A 356 -4.27 -1.11 0.39
CA ALA A 356 -4.83 -1.60 -0.88
C ALA A 356 -6.02 -0.76 -1.40
N THR A 357 -6.97 -0.41 -0.52
CA THR A 357 -8.12 0.45 -0.88
C THR A 357 -7.66 1.87 -1.24
N GLN A 358 -6.67 2.43 -0.55
CA GLN A 358 -6.10 3.74 -0.86
C GLN A 358 -5.40 3.75 -2.23
N ILE A 359 -4.53 2.78 -2.50
CA ILE A 359 -3.85 2.70 -3.81
C ILE A 359 -4.88 2.53 -4.93
N SER A 360 -5.83 1.61 -4.76
CA SER A 360 -6.86 1.32 -5.78
C SER A 360 -7.81 2.48 -6.00
N MET A 361 -8.39 3.07 -4.95
CA MET A 361 -9.48 4.06 -5.05
C MET A 361 -9.03 5.52 -5.04
N PHE A 362 -7.76 5.80 -4.68
CA PHE A 362 -7.18 7.14 -4.67
C PHE A 362 -5.97 7.26 -5.59
N VAL A 363 -4.91 6.48 -5.39
CA VAL A 363 -3.63 6.70 -6.12
C VAL A 363 -3.74 6.39 -7.61
N VAL A 364 -4.35 5.26 -7.99
CA VAL A 364 -4.61 4.90 -9.39
C VAL A 364 -5.46 5.95 -10.13
N PRO A 365 -6.67 6.32 -9.66
CA PRO A 365 -7.49 7.30 -10.37
C PRO A 365 -6.92 8.72 -10.29
N LEU A 366 -6.23 9.10 -9.21
CA LEU A 366 -5.50 10.37 -9.14
C LEU A 366 -4.42 10.45 -10.24
N SER A 367 -3.70 9.35 -10.49
CA SER A 367 -2.68 9.30 -11.55
C SER A 367 -3.28 9.55 -12.94
N VAL A 368 -4.48 9.00 -13.22
CA VAL A 368 -5.22 9.27 -14.48
C VAL A 368 -5.65 10.73 -14.59
N ILE A 369 -6.11 11.35 -13.49
CA ILE A 369 -6.47 12.79 -13.48
C ILE A 369 -5.25 13.69 -13.65
N VAL A 370 -4.12 13.37 -13.00
CA VAL A 370 -2.86 14.11 -13.17
C VAL A 370 -2.35 13.97 -14.61
N ALA A 371 -2.40 12.77 -15.19
CA ALA A 371 -2.05 12.54 -16.59
C ALA A 371 -2.91 13.39 -17.53
N TRP A 372 -4.24 13.43 -17.29
CA TRP A 372 -5.16 14.24 -18.09
C TRP A 372 -4.81 15.74 -18.01
N ILE A 373 -4.50 16.28 -16.82
CA ILE A 373 -4.07 17.67 -16.65
C ILE A 373 -2.73 17.93 -17.36
N ALA A 374 -1.80 16.97 -17.33
CA ALA A 374 -0.51 17.04 -18.01
C ALA A 374 -0.59 16.83 -19.54
N GLY A 375 -1.77 16.51 -20.09
CA GLY A 375 -1.95 16.17 -21.51
C GLY A 375 -1.47 14.77 -21.91
N ILE A 376 -1.14 13.92 -20.94
CA ILE A 376 -0.65 12.55 -21.13
C ILE A 376 -1.84 11.59 -21.24
N GLN A 377 -1.81 10.70 -22.22
CA GLN A 377 -2.89 9.73 -22.47
C GLN A 377 -2.73 8.47 -21.60
N MET A 378 -2.92 8.63 -20.28
CA MET A 378 -3.09 7.49 -19.37
C MET A 378 -4.57 7.11 -19.27
N ASP A 379 -4.85 5.82 -19.41
CA ASP A 379 -6.17 5.21 -19.21
C ASP A 379 -6.11 4.11 -18.13
N LEU A 380 -7.25 3.46 -17.87
CA LEU A 380 -7.40 2.32 -16.96
C LEU A 380 -7.50 0.99 -17.73
N ASP A 381 -7.08 0.93 -19.00
CA ASP A 381 -7.00 -0.32 -19.78
C ASP A 381 -5.70 -1.05 -19.41
N PHE A 382 -5.76 -1.85 -18.35
CA PHE A 382 -4.70 -2.77 -17.94
C PHE A 382 -4.71 -4.02 -18.84
N LYS A 383 -3.57 -4.70 -18.99
CA LYS A 383 -3.50 -5.92 -19.81
C LYS A 383 -4.34 -7.03 -19.18
N LEU A 384 -4.79 -8.00 -19.98
CA LEU A 384 -5.68 -9.08 -19.53
C LEU A 384 -5.18 -9.83 -18.28
N LEU A 385 -3.87 -10.08 -18.20
CA LEU A 385 -3.24 -10.72 -17.03
C LEU A 385 -3.26 -9.82 -15.78
N GLU A 386 -3.10 -8.51 -15.94
CA GLU A 386 -3.11 -7.52 -14.86
C GLU A 386 -4.51 -7.39 -14.27
N THR A 387 -5.52 -7.10 -15.10
CA THR A 387 -6.92 -7.01 -14.67
C THR A 387 -7.44 -8.34 -14.09
N GLY A 388 -7.12 -9.47 -14.75
CA GLY A 388 -7.52 -10.79 -14.28
C GLY A 388 -6.91 -11.12 -12.92
N SER A 389 -5.63 -10.83 -12.72
CA SER A 389 -4.94 -11.02 -11.43
C SER A 389 -5.55 -10.16 -10.34
N LEU A 390 -5.82 -8.87 -10.62
CA LEU A 390 -6.48 -7.97 -9.66
C LEU A 390 -7.86 -8.48 -9.25
N PHE A 391 -8.72 -8.79 -10.22
CA PHE A 391 -10.09 -9.25 -9.97
C PHE A 391 -10.12 -10.53 -9.13
N VAL A 392 -9.30 -11.53 -9.49
CA VAL A 392 -9.17 -12.78 -8.74
C VAL A 392 -8.62 -12.51 -7.33
N SER A 393 -7.65 -11.62 -7.18
CA SER A 393 -7.04 -11.33 -5.86
C SER A 393 -8.01 -10.65 -4.90
N VAL A 394 -8.79 -9.67 -5.39
CA VAL A 394 -9.87 -9.03 -4.61
C VAL A 394 -10.91 -10.07 -4.20
N LEU A 395 -11.34 -10.93 -5.13
CA LEU A 395 -12.35 -11.96 -4.89
C LEU A 395 -11.87 -13.03 -3.89
N VAL A 396 -10.65 -13.56 -4.05
CA VAL A 396 -10.05 -14.53 -3.12
C VAL A 396 -9.89 -13.91 -1.72
N THR A 397 -9.47 -12.65 -1.63
CA THR A 397 -9.35 -11.94 -0.35
C THR A 397 -10.72 -11.76 0.31
N ALA A 398 -11.74 -11.35 -0.45
CA ALA A 398 -13.12 -11.22 0.03
C ALA A 398 -13.63 -12.52 0.66
N PHE A 399 -13.53 -13.65 -0.06
CA PHE A 399 -13.95 -14.96 0.45
C PHE A 399 -13.09 -15.46 1.62
N THR A 400 -11.79 -15.16 1.62
CA THR A 400 -10.88 -15.54 2.71
C THR A 400 -11.23 -14.84 4.02
N LEU A 401 -11.75 -13.61 3.94
CA LEU A 401 -12.07 -12.79 5.11
C LEU A 401 -13.54 -12.87 5.56
N GLN A 402 -14.43 -13.41 4.73
CA GLN A 402 -15.89 -13.44 4.94
C GLN A 402 -16.34 -14.11 6.25
N ASP A 403 -15.53 -14.98 6.85
CA ASP A 403 -15.88 -15.72 8.07
C ASP A 403 -15.35 -15.08 9.37
N GLY A 404 -14.55 -14.00 9.32
CA GLY A 404 -14.12 -13.25 10.52
C GLY A 404 -13.17 -14.00 11.45
N SER A 405 -12.45 -15.00 10.93
CA SER A 405 -11.50 -15.80 11.69
C SER A 405 -10.17 -15.95 10.95
N SER A 406 -9.05 -15.97 11.67
CA SER A 406 -7.73 -16.25 11.09
C SER A 406 -7.25 -17.65 11.50
N HIS A 407 -6.52 -18.28 10.56
CA HIS A 407 -5.70 -19.45 10.79
C HIS A 407 -4.64 -19.54 9.69
N TYR A 408 -3.50 -20.19 9.98
CA TYR A 408 -2.32 -20.18 9.08
C TYR A 408 -2.63 -20.58 7.63
N LEU A 409 -3.56 -21.53 7.40
CA LEU A 409 -3.92 -22.00 6.05
C LEU A 409 -4.51 -20.91 5.14
N LYS A 410 -5.20 -19.89 5.69
CA LYS A 410 -5.65 -18.72 4.91
C LYS A 410 -4.48 -17.88 4.44
N GLY A 411 -3.50 -17.69 5.32
CA GLY A 411 -2.24 -17.03 4.97
C GLY A 411 -1.50 -17.78 3.86
N ILE A 412 -1.37 -19.10 3.97
CA ILE A 412 -0.79 -19.94 2.92
C ILE A 412 -1.55 -19.77 1.60
N LEU A 413 -2.89 -19.80 1.61
CA LEU A 413 -3.69 -19.68 0.38
C LEU A 413 -3.40 -18.37 -0.36
N LEU A 414 -3.43 -17.24 0.35
CA LEU A 414 -3.12 -15.92 -0.22
C LEU A 414 -1.68 -15.85 -0.75
N LEU A 415 -0.71 -16.40 -0.02
CA LEU A 415 0.69 -16.48 -0.48
C LEU A 415 0.87 -17.33 -1.73
N LEU A 416 0.20 -18.48 -1.81
CA LEU A 416 0.23 -19.33 -3.00
C LEU A 416 -0.41 -18.63 -4.20
N CYS A 417 -1.50 -17.88 -4.01
CA CYS A 417 -2.06 -17.02 -5.06
C CYS A 417 -1.03 -15.98 -5.54
N TYR A 418 -0.33 -15.28 -4.64
CA TYR A 418 0.71 -14.33 -5.02
C TYR A 418 1.86 -14.98 -5.80
N ILE A 419 2.34 -16.15 -5.35
CA ILE A 419 3.41 -16.90 -6.02
C ILE A 419 2.98 -17.37 -7.42
N VAL A 420 1.75 -17.86 -7.58
CA VAL A 420 1.23 -18.30 -8.89
C VAL A 420 1.06 -17.12 -9.86
N ILE A 421 0.57 -15.97 -9.38
CA ILE A 421 0.49 -14.73 -10.17
C ILE A 421 1.91 -14.27 -10.56
N GLY A 422 2.84 -14.23 -9.61
CA GLY A 422 4.25 -13.89 -9.87
C GLY A 422 4.91 -14.81 -10.89
N ALA A 423 4.66 -16.11 -10.82
CA ALA A 423 5.14 -17.08 -11.81
C ALA A 423 4.54 -16.83 -13.21
N CYS A 424 3.27 -16.44 -13.30
CA CYS A 424 2.63 -16.07 -14.58
C CYS A 424 3.29 -14.82 -15.21
N PHE A 425 3.55 -13.78 -14.44
CA PHE A 425 4.28 -12.60 -14.91
C PHE A 425 5.75 -12.89 -15.23
N PHE A 426 6.40 -13.80 -14.49
CA PHE A 426 7.79 -14.21 -14.76
C PHE A 426 7.96 -14.92 -16.11
N VAL A 427 7.02 -15.80 -16.47
CA VAL A 427 7.02 -16.49 -17.78
C VAL A 427 6.64 -15.53 -18.92
N THR A 428 5.88 -14.47 -18.63
CA THR A 428 5.45 -13.47 -19.61
C THR A 428 6.60 -12.54 -19.99
N ARG A 429 7.33 -12.93 -21.04
CA ARG A 429 8.28 -12.06 -21.73
C ARG A 429 7.55 -11.19 -22.75
N GLN A 430 7.78 -9.88 -22.70
CA GLN A 430 7.42 -9.03 -23.82
C GLN A 430 8.27 -9.42 -25.04
N PRO A 431 7.70 -9.51 -26.26
CA PRO A 431 8.51 -9.62 -27.46
C PRO A 431 9.33 -8.33 -27.59
N ALA A 432 10.66 -8.47 -27.72
CA ALA A 432 11.53 -7.32 -27.91
C ALA A 432 11.08 -6.52 -29.14
N SER A 433 10.84 -5.22 -28.96
CA SER A 433 10.52 -4.30 -30.05
C SER A 433 11.76 -4.00 -30.89
N HIS A 434 12.25 -5.03 -31.59
CA HIS A 434 13.17 -4.83 -32.69
C HIS A 434 12.36 -4.35 -33.89
N ALA A 435 12.41 -3.04 -34.10
CA ALA A 435 12.07 -2.44 -35.38
C ALA A 435 12.88 -3.11 -36.48
N ASN A 436 12.21 -3.96 -37.26
CA ASN A 436 12.53 -4.15 -38.66
C ASN A 436 11.23 -4.22 -39.43
N SER A 437 10.98 -3.16 -40.19
CA SER A 437 10.02 -3.18 -41.28
C SER A 437 10.38 -4.32 -42.24
N ASN A 438 9.57 -5.38 -42.27
CA ASN A 438 9.16 -6.13 -43.45
C ASN A 438 8.11 -7.15 -43.03
N GLY A 439 6.97 -7.17 -43.73
CA GLY A 439 5.81 -7.95 -43.30
C GLY A 439 6.00 -9.46 -43.44
N ALA A 440 5.62 -10.19 -42.40
CA ALA A 440 5.17 -11.57 -42.47
C ALA A 440 4.14 -11.78 -41.36
N GLU A 441 2.89 -12.09 -41.73
CA GLU A 441 1.87 -12.51 -40.78
C GLU A 441 2.30 -13.84 -40.14
N LEU A 442 2.54 -13.84 -38.83
CA LEU A 442 2.68 -15.10 -38.10
C LEU A 442 1.30 -15.52 -37.59
N SER A 443 0.56 -16.19 -38.48
CA SER A 443 -0.74 -16.78 -38.17
C SER A 443 -0.61 -17.82 -37.05
N LEU A 444 -1.47 -17.68 -36.03
CA LEU A 444 -1.62 -18.67 -34.96
C LEU A 444 -1.99 -20.02 -35.55
N VAL A 445 -1.11 -21.01 -35.41
CA VAL A 445 -1.38 -22.40 -35.76
C VAL A 445 -2.34 -22.99 -34.73
N THR A 446 -3.63 -22.73 -34.93
CA THR A 446 -4.71 -23.49 -34.29
C THR A 446 -4.64 -24.93 -34.79
N GLY A 447 -4.28 -25.86 -33.90
CA GLY A 447 -4.14 -27.28 -34.25
C GLY A 447 -5.48 -27.94 -34.57
N THR A 448 -5.80 -28.08 -35.86
CA THR A 448 -6.87 -28.97 -36.32
C THR A 448 -6.33 -30.37 -36.57
N LEU A 449 -6.71 -31.34 -35.72
CA LEU A 449 -6.53 -32.75 -36.02
C LEU A 449 -7.42 -33.15 -37.21
N GLY A 450 -6.87 -33.09 -38.41
CA GLY A 450 -7.44 -33.74 -39.59
C GLY A 450 -7.10 -35.22 -39.57
N ALA A 451 -8.11 -36.08 -39.38
CA ALA A 451 -7.92 -37.53 -39.45
C ALA A 451 -7.54 -37.97 -40.87
N GLN A 452 -6.48 -38.77 -40.98
CA GLN A 452 -6.21 -39.60 -42.15
C GLN A 452 -6.23 -41.06 -41.71
N VAL A 453 -7.20 -41.82 -42.21
CA VAL A 453 -7.18 -43.28 -42.28
C VAL A 453 -7.53 -43.63 -43.72
N ALA A 454 -6.73 -44.51 -44.32
CA ALA A 454 -6.92 -45.06 -45.66
C ALA A 454 -7.75 -46.36 -45.61
#